data_AF-A0A7Y0DAR0-F1
#
_entry.id   AF-A0A7Y0DAR0-F1
#
_cell.length_a   1.000
_cell.length_b   1.000
_cell.length_c   1.000
_cell.angle_alpha   90.00
_cell.angle_beta   90.00
_cell.angle_gamma   90.00
#
_symmetry.space_group_name_H-M   'P 1'
#
loop_
_entity.id
_entity.type
_entity.pdbx_description
1 polymer ?
#
loop_
_entity_poly.entity_id
_entity_poly.type
_entity_poly.pdbx_seq_one_letter_code
_entity_poly.pdbx_strand_id
1 'polypeptide(L)'
;MSGHPQRALIGATLRPSTTHQLEIEVHVSEPLPSGATTTCPAAFGRDLVPGFPEEFIERVPAALMKEFARPGVISVDRAAYDEADSSVIAFSLAADLLALVLSYSSLPDAEAAIRQRLTEW
;
A
#
# COMPACT_ATOMS: atom_id res chain seq x y z
N MET A 1 21.41 13.92 0.66
CA MET A 1 20.16 13.48 0.01
C MET A 1 19.10 14.49 0.41
N SER A 2 18.51 15.20 -0.54
CA SER A 2 17.39 16.12 -0.24
C SER A 2 16.22 15.29 0.29
N GLY A 3 15.91 15.49 1.57
CA GLY A 3 14.91 14.72 2.32
C GLY A 3 13.49 15.17 1.97
N HIS A 4 13.05 14.89 0.75
CA HIS A 4 11.63 15.00 0.44
C HIS A 4 10.87 13.92 1.21
N PRO A 5 9.81 14.29 1.95
CA PRO A 5 9.02 13.34 2.71
C PRO A 5 8.45 12.28 1.76
N GLN A 6 8.68 11.00 2.06
CA GLN A 6 8.12 9.91 1.27
C GLN A 6 6.67 9.70 1.69
N ARG A 7 5.72 9.95 0.79
CA ARG A 7 4.28 9.78 1.07
C ARG A 7 3.67 8.78 0.11
N ALA A 8 2.93 7.82 0.64
CA ALA A 8 2.07 6.92 -0.14
C ALA A 8 0.95 6.42 0.75
N LEU A 9 -0.25 6.30 0.20
CA LEU A 9 -1.38 5.68 0.86
C LEU A 9 -1.89 4.56 -0.04
N ILE A 10 -1.97 3.36 0.52
CA ILE A 10 -2.59 2.20 -0.13
C ILE A 10 -3.53 1.51 0.86
N GLY A 11 -4.58 0.90 0.32
CA GLY A 11 -5.52 0.08 1.05
C GLY A 11 -5.87 -1.15 0.23
N ALA A 12 -6.01 -2.27 0.91
CA ALA A 12 -6.43 -3.52 0.31
C ALA A 12 -7.40 -4.27 1.19
N THR A 13 -8.11 -5.21 0.57
CA THR A 13 -8.89 -6.23 1.26
C THR A 13 -8.22 -7.59 1.10
N LEU A 14 -8.19 -8.39 2.16
CA LEU A 14 -7.72 -9.77 2.12
C LEU A 14 -8.92 -10.70 2.25
N ARG A 15 -9.05 -11.63 1.29
CA ARG A 15 -9.98 -12.76 1.33
C ARG A 15 -9.17 -14.05 1.51
N PRO A 16 -9.05 -14.59 2.74
CA PRO A 16 -8.30 -15.82 2.99
C PRO A 16 -8.91 -17.00 2.24
N SER A 17 -8.05 -17.92 1.78
CA SER A 17 -8.48 -19.16 1.11
C SER A 17 -7.74 -20.35 1.71
N THR A 18 -8.25 -21.56 1.55
CA THR A 18 -7.55 -22.81 1.93
C THR A 18 -7.14 -23.64 0.73
N THR A 19 -7.50 -23.20 -0.49
CA THR A 19 -7.39 -24.00 -1.72
C THR A 19 -6.69 -23.28 -2.87
N HIS A 20 -6.64 -21.94 -2.82
CA HIS A 20 -6.06 -21.12 -3.88
C HIS A 20 -4.64 -20.70 -3.52
N GLN A 21 -3.77 -20.51 -4.50
CA GLN A 21 -2.51 -19.79 -4.28
C GLN A 21 -2.80 -18.33 -3.91
N LEU A 22 -1.78 -17.60 -3.45
CA LEU A 22 -1.91 -16.17 -3.27
C LEU A 22 -2.13 -15.50 -4.63
N GLU A 23 -3.26 -14.80 -4.77
CA GLU A 23 -3.56 -13.94 -5.90
C GLU A 23 -3.57 -12.49 -5.43
N ILE A 24 -2.99 -11.59 -6.24
CA ILE A 24 -2.95 -10.16 -5.94
C ILE A 24 -3.61 -9.43 -7.12
N GLU A 25 -4.72 -8.77 -6.83
CA GLU A 25 -5.45 -7.94 -7.76
C GLU A 25 -5.13 -6.47 -7.44
N VAL A 26 -4.67 -5.70 -8.43
CA VAL A 26 -4.48 -4.26 -8.29
C VAL A 26 -5.49 -3.56 -9.18
N HIS A 27 -6.43 -2.84 -8.56
CA HIS A 27 -7.40 -2.06 -9.28
C HIS A 27 -6.81 -0.70 -9.61
N VAL A 28 -6.76 -0.38 -10.89
CA VAL A 28 -6.23 0.88 -11.40
C VAL A 28 -7.37 1.72 -11.95
N SER A 29 -7.38 3.00 -11.61
CA SER A 29 -8.27 3.99 -12.23
C SER A 29 -7.50 4.79 -13.28
N GLU A 30 -8.22 5.42 -14.20
CA GLU A 30 -7.59 6.40 -15.08
C GLU A 30 -6.87 7.47 -14.24
N PRO A 31 -5.68 7.92 -14.65
CA PRO A 31 -4.98 9.00 -13.97
C PRO A 31 -5.86 10.25 -13.95
N LEU A 32 -6.00 10.87 -12.79
CA LEU A 32 -6.60 12.20 -12.73
C LEU A 32 -5.70 13.20 -13.46
N PRO A 33 -6.27 14.17 -14.20
CA PRO A 33 -5.47 15.21 -14.84
C PRO A 33 -4.72 16.02 -13.78
N SER A 34 -3.51 16.48 -14.12
CA SER A 34 -2.72 17.28 -13.18
C SER A 34 -3.48 18.55 -12.76
N GLY A 35 -3.47 18.84 -11.45
CA GLY A 35 -4.27 19.90 -10.85
C GLY A 35 -5.77 19.59 -10.71
N ALA A 36 -6.19 18.34 -10.90
CA ALA A 36 -7.54 17.91 -10.53
C ALA A 36 -7.83 18.21 -9.06
N THR A 37 -9.09 18.52 -8.75
CA THR A 37 -9.52 18.72 -7.36
C THR A 37 -9.35 17.42 -6.59
N THR A 38 -8.44 17.45 -5.64
CA THR A 38 -8.17 16.38 -4.71
C THR A 38 -9.23 16.41 -3.60
N THR A 39 -9.63 15.23 -3.14
CA THR A 39 -10.74 15.07 -2.17
C THR A 39 -10.28 14.37 -0.89
N CYS A 40 -8.99 14.04 -0.80
CA CYS A 40 -8.37 13.40 0.36
C CYS A 40 -7.51 14.42 1.10
N PRO A 41 -8.03 15.04 2.18
CA PRO A 41 -7.30 16.08 2.89
C PRO A 41 -6.03 15.51 3.51
N ALA A 42 -4.89 16.18 3.29
CA ALA A 42 -3.66 15.84 4.02
C ALA A 42 -3.37 16.89 5.08
N ALA A 43 -3.12 16.44 6.31
CA ALA A 43 -2.83 17.33 7.44
C ALA A 43 -1.55 18.19 7.30
N PHE A 44 -0.72 17.92 6.27
CA PHE A 44 0.63 18.49 6.12
C PHE A 44 0.88 19.21 4.79
N GLY A 45 -0.16 19.81 4.19
CA GLY A 45 0.01 20.94 3.26
C GLY A 45 -0.48 20.77 1.82
N ARG A 46 -0.73 19.54 1.34
CA ARG A 46 -1.32 19.29 0.01
C ARG A 46 -2.21 18.06 0.04
N ASP A 47 -3.43 18.21 -0.43
CA ASP A 47 -4.39 17.11 -0.53
C ASP A 47 -3.88 16.01 -1.46
N LEU A 48 -4.13 14.75 -1.11
CA LEU A 48 -3.69 13.60 -1.91
C LEU A 48 -4.61 13.41 -3.11
N VAL A 49 -4.00 13.07 -4.25
CA VAL A 49 -4.70 12.66 -5.46
C VAL A 49 -5.16 11.21 -5.29
N PRO A 50 -6.47 10.93 -5.35
CA PRO A 50 -6.96 9.55 -5.30
C PRO A 50 -6.57 8.81 -6.57
N GLY A 51 -6.19 7.55 -6.40
CA GLY A 51 -5.79 6.68 -7.50
C GLY A 51 -4.37 6.17 -7.35
N PHE A 52 -3.99 5.34 -8.31
CA PHE A 52 -2.74 4.58 -8.28
C PHE A 52 -2.00 4.78 -9.61
N PRO A 53 -0.91 5.58 -9.62
CA PRO A 53 -0.13 5.85 -10.83
C PRO A 53 0.44 4.58 -11.48
N GLU A 54 0.48 4.56 -12.82
CA GLU A 54 0.82 3.38 -13.60
C GLU A 54 2.24 2.88 -13.31
N GLU A 55 3.16 3.83 -13.12
CA GLU A 55 4.57 3.57 -12.80
C GLU A 55 4.79 2.82 -11.48
N PHE A 56 3.77 2.76 -10.61
CA PHE A 56 3.85 2.08 -9.31
C PHE A 56 3.24 0.67 -9.34
N ILE A 57 2.53 0.28 -10.42
CA ILE A 57 1.64 -0.90 -10.43
C ILE A 57 2.42 -2.18 -10.17
N GLU A 58 3.57 -2.33 -10.80
CA GLU A 58 4.35 -3.56 -10.72
C GLU A 58 5.03 -3.75 -9.35
N ARG A 59 5.22 -2.66 -8.60
CA ARG A 59 6.04 -2.66 -7.39
C ARG A 59 5.25 -3.05 -6.15
N VAL A 60 3.95 -2.77 -6.13
CA VAL A 60 3.08 -3.14 -5.01
C VAL A 60 2.87 -4.65 -4.92
N PRO A 61 2.52 -5.39 -6.00
CA PRO A 61 2.42 -6.85 -5.95
C PRO A 61 3.72 -7.52 -5.53
N ALA A 62 4.87 -7.06 -6.05
CA ALA A 62 6.16 -7.64 -5.70
C ALA A 62 6.49 -7.50 -4.20
N ALA A 63 6.22 -6.32 -3.62
CA ALA A 63 6.36 -6.08 -2.18
C ALA A 63 5.38 -6.94 -1.36
N LEU A 64 4.11 -7.01 -1.78
CA LEU A 64 3.08 -7.82 -1.12
C LEU A 64 3.45 -9.31 -1.10
N MET A 65 3.95 -9.87 -2.22
CA MET A 65 4.37 -11.27 -2.31
C MET A 65 5.56 -11.61 -1.42
N LYS A 66 6.45 -10.65 -1.14
CA LYS A 66 7.65 -10.87 -0.34
C LYS A 66 7.32 -11.15 1.13
N GLU A 67 6.39 -10.39 1.70
CA GLU A 67 6.06 -10.45 3.13
C GLU A 67 4.76 -11.22 3.43
N PHE A 68 3.93 -11.50 2.42
CA PHE A 68 2.69 -12.26 2.57
C PHE A 68 2.76 -13.59 1.80
N ALA A 69 2.81 -14.71 2.53
CA ALA A 69 2.98 -16.05 1.94
C ALA A 69 1.75 -16.97 2.11
N ARG A 70 0.58 -16.42 2.43
CA ARG A 70 -0.62 -17.22 2.74
C ARG A 70 -1.58 -17.30 1.54
N PRO A 71 -2.24 -18.45 1.33
CA PRO A 71 -3.37 -18.60 0.40
C PRO A 71 -4.47 -17.54 0.57
N GLY A 72 -4.96 -17.00 -0.54
CA GLY A 72 -6.04 -16.00 -0.55
C GLY A 72 -5.93 -15.00 -1.69
N VAL A 73 -6.86 -14.06 -1.72
CA VAL A 73 -6.87 -12.95 -2.68
C VAL A 73 -6.64 -11.65 -1.93
N ILE A 74 -5.62 -10.89 -2.29
CA ILE A 74 -5.42 -9.51 -1.86
C ILE A 74 -5.89 -8.60 -2.99
N SER A 75 -6.96 -7.84 -2.76
CA SER A 75 -7.46 -6.85 -3.73
C SER A 75 -7.08 -5.44 -3.25
N VAL A 76 -6.12 -4.81 -3.92
CA VAL A 76 -5.72 -3.40 -3.71
C VAL A 76 -6.71 -2.52 -4.46
N ASP A 77 -7.62 -1.89 -3.71
CA ASP A 77 -8.76 -1.15 -4.25
C ASP A 77 -8.74 0.34 -3.90
N ARG A 78 -7.78 0.78 -3.05
CA ARG A 78 -7.66 2.16 -2.58
C ARG A 78 -6.22 2.61 -2.64
N ALA A 79 -6.01 3.80 -3.17
CA ALA A 79 -4.72 4.47 -3.11
C ALA A 79 -4.87 5.98 -3.20
N ALA A 80 -3.88 6.68 -2.67
CA ALA A 80 -3.72 8.11 -2.88
C ALA A 80 -2.24 8.50 -2.85
N TYR A 81 -1.87 9.52 -3.62
CA TYR A 81 -0.49 9.98 -3.78
C TYR A 81 -0.38 11.51 -3.75
N ASP A 82 0.81 12.00 -3.44
CA ASP A 82 1.19 13.41 -3.57
C ASP A 82 2.04 13.54 -4.85
N GLU A 83 1.64 14.39 -5.79
CA GLU A 83 2.34 14.56 -7.08
C GLU A 83 3.83 14.94 -6.92
N ALA A 84 4.22 15.59 -5.81
CA ALA A 84 5.59 16.03 -5.58
C ALA A 84 6.39 15.12 -4.63
N ASP A 85 5.71 14.49 -3.67
CA ASP A 85 6.34 13.79 -2.55
C ASP A 85 6.16 12.26 -2.60
N SER A 86 5.32 11.73 -3.49
CA SER A 86 5.20 10.29 -3.72
C SER A 86 6.28 9.76 -4.65
N SER A 87 6.70 8.52 -4.40
CA SER A 87 7.69 7.83 -5.21
C SER A 87 7.43 6.33 -5.24
N VAL A 88 8.08 5.64 -6.18
CA VAL A 88 8.11 4.18 -6.23
C VAL A 88 8.51 3.58 -4.89
N ILE A 89 9.53 4.14 -4.24
CA ILE A 89 10.04 3.65 -2.95
C ILE A 89 8.98 3.84 -1.86
N ALA A 90 8.28 4.97 -1.85
CA ALA A 90 7.20 5.21 -0.88
C ALA A 90 6.09 4.17 -1.00
N PHE A 91 5.67 3.86 -2.24
CA PHE A 91 4.65 2.84 -2.50
C PHE A 91 5.13 1.42 -2.18
N SER A 92 6.38 1.07 -2.47
CA SER A 92 6.95 -0.22 -2.06
C SER A 92 6.99 -0.37 -0.54
N LEU A 93 7.44 0.65 0.20
CA LEU A 93 7.46 0.63 1.66
C LEU A 93 6.04 0.52 2.25
N ALA A 94 5.08 1.24 1.69
CA ALA A 94 3.68 1.14 2.10
C ALA A 94 3.10 -0.27 1.84
N ALA A 95 3.47 -0.91 0.72
CA ALA A 95 3.09 -2.28 0.40
C ALA A 95 3.73 -3.31 1.33
N ASP A 96 5.01 -3.18 1.65
CA ASP A 96 5.68 -4.03 2.64
C ASP A 96 4.98 -3.92 4.01
N LEU A 97 4.65 -2.69 4.45
CA LEU A 97 3.93 -2.45 5.70
C LEU A 97 2.52 -3.06 5.68
N LEU A 98 1.80 -2.90 4.57
CA LEU A 98 0.47 -3.48 4.41
C LEU A 98 0.52 -5.01 4.45
N ALA A 99 1.48 -5.63 3.76
CA ALA A 99 1.66 -7.08 3.81
C ALA A 99 1.97 -7.57 5.22
N LEU A 100 2.81 -6.84 5.96
CA LEU A 100 3.07 -7.12 7.36
C LEU A 100 1.77 -7.06 8.18
N VAL A 101 0.99 -6.00 8.07
CA VAL A 101 -0.29 -5.87 8.79
C VAL A 101 -1.24 -7.02 8.44
N LEU A 102 -1.40 -7.32 7.15
CA LEU A 102 -2.25 -8.39 6.67
C LEU A 102 -1.78 -9.75 7.20
N SER A 103 -0.47 -10.03 7.23
CA SER A 103 0.10 -11.28 7.73
C SER A 103 -0.26 -11.56 9.20
N TYR A 104 -0.43 -10.52 10.00
CA TYR A 104 -0.70 -10.62 11.44
C TYR A 104 -2.17 -10.36 11.80
N SER A 105 -3.02 -9.94 10.85
CA SER A 105 -4.39 -9.44 11.12
C SER A 105 -5.35 -10.44 11.79
N SER A 106 -5.02 -11.73 11.77
CA SER A 106 -5.81 -12.80 12.38
C SER A 106 -5.31 -13.20 13.78
N LEU A 107 -4.22 -12.59 14.28
CA LEU A 107 -3.65 -12.92 15.58
C LEU A 107 -4.29 -12.07 16.70
N PRO A 108 -4.50 -12.64 17.91
CA PRO A 108 -5.04 -11.91 19.05
C PRO A 108 -4.23 -10.66 19.43
N ASP A 109 -2.90 -10.73 19.28
CA ASP A 109 -1.96 -9.65 19.64
C ASP A 109 -1.27 -9.06 18.39
N ALA A 110 -2.02 -8.93 17.29
CA ALA A 110 -1.50 -8.47 16.00
C ALA A 110 -0.67 -7.18 16.11
N GLU A 111 -1.13 -6.19 16.87
CA GLU A 111 -0.42 -4.92 17.03
C GLU A 111 0.96 -5.08 17.67
N ALA A 112 1.06 -5.85 18.76
CA ALA A 112 2.32 -6.07 19.47
C ALA A 112 3.34 -6.79 18.57
N ALA A 113 2.87 -7.80 17.83
CA ALA A 113 3.70 -8.56 16.91
C ALA A 113 4.18 -7.71 15.71
N ILE A 114 3.31 -6.86 15.15
CA ILE A 114 3.68 -5.90 14.10
C ILE A 114 4.72 -4.92 14.65
N ARG A 115 4.50 -4.33 15.83
CA ARG A 115 5.46 -3.40 16.45
C ARG A 115 6.82 -4.04 16.68
N GLN A 116 6.86 -5.27 17.17
CA GLN A 116 8.10 -6.01 17.34
C GLN A 116 8.82 -6.18 16.00
N ARG A 117 8.11 -6.62 14.95
CA ARG A 117 8.71 -6.82 13.63
C ARG A 117 9.26 -5.51 13.04
N LEU A 118 8.59 -4.39 13.26
CA LEU A 118 9.06 -3.06 12.81
C LEU A 118 10.36 -2.61 13.49
N THR A 119 10.73 -3.16 14.64
CA THR A 119 12.04 -2.86 15.27
C THR A 119 13.21 -3.59 14.61
N GLU A 120 12.94 -4.55 13.74
CA GLU A 120 13.94 -5.36 13.02
C GLU A 120 14.17 -4.90 11.57
N TRP A 121 13.48 -3.84 11.14
CA TRP A 121 13.63 -3.19 9.85
C TRP A 121 14.68 -2.10 9.88
#